data_AF-A0A947JRA2-F1
#
_entry.id   AF-A0A947JRA2-F1
#
_cell.length_a   1.000
_cell.length_b   1.000
_cell.length_c   1.000
_cell.angle_alpha   90.00
_cell.angle_beta   90.00
_cell.angle_gamma   90.00
#
_symmetry.space_group_name_H-M   'P 1'
#
loop_
_entity.id
_entity.type
_entity.pdbx_description
1 polymer ?
#
loop_
_entity_poly.entity_id
_entity_poly.type
_entity_poly.pdbx_seq_one_letter_code
_entity_poly.pdbx_strand_id
1 'polypeptide(L)'
;MSTTPQIIKDQEFQLKFRGFDPIEVNAYLDVIADEFFELQERCRLQVDDLQTFHEEREELEQQKASLEASSAEARKMAEELRQSGLRLEQRIALLGKEAAGLQERITTLEQEKKVQAEALTSAEARIHEVEEELLREKAEKEVLGHKIELMEEQQREARKDEVDFKSTLATAQKFCDSLKEKSQQEADQLLDAARTEIEALRQAAHSELSRLPEEIKTLQEKREEVRKVLRTTLESYLQNLDIFAAGEDVQDSGGENRDLFQKIQILEDGSLASEDLAALNMEAAPFSSQDGERELLSVFGGDESDTDNEDDERI
;
A
#
# COMPACT_ATOMS: atom_id res chain seq x y z
N MET A 1 91.08 61.88 -108.06
CA MET A 1 91.02 63.30 -108.44
C MET A 1 89.98 63.38 -109.52
N SER A 2 88.82 63.96 -109.28
CA SER A 2 87.71 63.86 -110.23
C SER A 2 87.74 65.02 -111.20
N THR A 3 87.88 64.73 -112.49
CA THR A 3 87.67 65.70 -113.56
C THR A 3 86.24 66.19 -113.43
N THR A 4 86.09 67.39 -112.87
CA THR A 4 84.79 68.01 -112.70
C THR A 4 84.30 68.44 -114.08
N PRO A 5 82.99 68.42 -114.37
CA PRO A 5 82.47 68.90 -115.66
C PRO A 5 82.95 70.31 -116.04
N GLN A 6 83.29 71.13 -115.04
CA GLN A 6 83.89 72.46 -115.21
C GLN A 6 85.32 72.41 -115.79
N ILE A 7 86.16 71.47 -115.34
CA ILE A 7 87.53 71.27 -115.84
C ILE A 7 87.52 70.81 -117.30
N ILE A 8 86.53 70.01 -117.69
CA ILE A 8 86.32 69.58 -119.08
C ILE A 8 85.96 70.77 -119.98
N LYS A 9 85.14 71.69 -119.46
CA LYS A 9 84.68 72.87 -120.18
C LYS A 9 85.79 73.91 -120.39
N ASP A 10 86.69 74.03 -119.42
CA ASP A 10 87.74 75.04 -119.40
C ASP A 10 89.08 74.54 -120.00
N GLN A 11 89.10 73.34 -120.62
CA GLN A 11 90.30 72.73 -121.21
C GLN A 11 90.69 73.39 -122.54
N GLU A 12 91.93 73.87 -122.63
CA GLU A 12 92.54 74.39 -123.87
C GLU A 12 93.49 73.35 -124.50
N PHE A 13 93.57 73.33 -125.84
CA PHE A 13 94.42 72.41 -126.61
C PHE A 13 95.36 73.20 -127.53
N GLN A 14 96.54 72.64 -127.81
CA GLN A 14 97.52 73.25 -128.71
C GLN A 14 97.05 73.24 -130.17
N LEU A 15 97.40 74.28 -130.94
CA LEU A 15 97.03 74.42 -132.36
C LEU A 15 98.17 73.94 -133.27
N LYS A 16 97.86 73.09 -134.26
CA LYS A 16 98.74 72.69 -135.38
C LYS A 16 98.24 73.27 -136.70
N PHE A 17 99.05 73.17 -137.77
CA PHE A 17 98.66 73.66 -139.11
C PHE A 17 97.38 72.93 -139.54
N ARG A 18 96.24 73.65 -139.47
CA ARG A 18 94.88 73.16 -139.75
C ARG A 18 94.14 72.46 -138.57
N GLY A 19 94.27 72.93 -137.33
CA GLY A 19 93.35 72.56 -136.24
C GLY A 19 94.02 72.31 -134.88
N PHE A 20 93.32 71.66 -133.95
CA PHE A 20 93.86 71.24 -132.66
C PHE A 20 94.79 70.02 -132.78
N ASP A 21 95.65 69.88 -131.76
CA ASP A 21 96.42 68.73 -131.30
C ASP A 21 95.75 67.35 -131.41
N PRO A 22 95.72 66.57 -132.52
CA PRO A 22 95.04 65.27 -132.48
C PRO A 22 95.60 64.33 -131.39
N ILE A 23 96.89 64.40 -131.08
CA ILE A 23 97.51 63.54 -130.06
C ILE A 23 97.10 64.00 -128.66
N GLU A 24 97.16 65.30 -128.38
CA GLU A 24 96.80 65.89 -127.07
C GLU A 24 95.30 65.76 -126.78
N VAL A 25 94.45 65.99 -127.78
CA VAL A 25 92.99 65.82 -127.66
C VAL A 25 92.64 64.35 -127.41
N ASN A 26 93.24 63.40 -128.14
CA ASN A 26 92.97 61.98 -127.92
C ASN A 26 93.46 61.51 -126.54
N ALA A 27 94.66 61.91 -126.11
CA ALA A 27 95.16 61.57 -124.77
C ALA A 27 94.27 62.12 -123.66
N TYR A 28 93.71 63.32 -123.82
CA TYR A 28 92.76 63.89 -122.87
C TYR A 28 91.40 63.19 -122.90
N LEU A 29 90.90 62.85 -124.09
CA LEU A 29 89.66 62.08 -124.25
C LEU A 29 89.79 60.67 -123.68
N ASP A 30 90.95 60.03 -123.76
CA ASP A 30 91.23 58.74 -123.13
C ASP A 30 91.13 58.84 -121.60
N VAL A 31 91.73 59.88 -120.99
CA VAL A 31 91.61 60.14 -119.54
C VAL A 31 90.16 60.40 -119.12
N ILE A 32 89.41 61.21 -119.88
CA ILE A 32 87.99 61.44 -119.62
C ILE A 32 87.19 60.14 -119.78
N ALA A 33 87.48 59.33 -120.79
CA ALA A 33 86.78 58.07 -121.03
C ALA A 33 87.01 57.09 -119.88
N ASP A 34 88.24 56.98 -119.38
CA ASP A 34 88.58 56.18 -118.21
C ASP A 34 87.85 56.68 -116.95
N GLU A 35 87.87 57.99 -116.67
CA GLU A 35 87.15 58.55 -115.51
C GLU A 35 85.62 58.45 -115.63
N PHE A 36 85.08 58.60 -116.84
CA PHE A 36 83.66 58.42 -117.12
C PHE A 36 83.25 56.96 -116.93
N PHE A 37 84.09 56.02 -117.36
CA PHE A 37 83.90 54.59 -117.14
C PHE A 37 83.94 54.26 -115.64
N GLU A 38 84.94 54.74 -114.90
CA GLU A 38 85.02 54.57 -113.44
C GLU A 38 83.80 55.15 -112.73
N LEU A 39 83.35 56.35 -113.13
CA LEU A 39 82.16 56.98 -112.58
C LEU A 39 80.89 56.18 -112.89
N GLN A 40 80.74 55.70 -114.13
CA GLN A 40 79.60 54.90 -114.56
C GLN A 40 79.55 53.57 -113.82
N GLU A 41 80.69 52.89 -113.66
CA GLU A 41 80.76 51.63 -112.92
C GLU A 41 80.48 51.85 -111.43
N ARG A 42 80.99 52.95 -110.84
CA ARG A 42 80.65 53.33 -109.47
C ARG A 42 79.15 53.62 -109.31
N CYS A 43 78.53 54.33 -110.25
CA CYS A 43 77.08 54.57 -110.24
C CYS A 43 76.29 53.26 -110.39
N ARG A 44 76.75 52.32 -111.23
CA ARG A 44 76.13 51.00 -111.39
C ARG A 44 76.16 50.23 -110.06
N LEU A 45 77.33 50.12 -109.44
CA LEU A 45 77.50 49.45 -108.14
C LEU A 45 76.65 50.11 -107.05
N GLN A 46 76.58 51.44 -107.01
CA GLN A 46 75.75 52.15 -106.04
C GLN A 46 74.25 51.89 -106.24
N VAL A 47 73.78 51.72 -107.49
CA VAL A 47 72.39 51.36 -107.77
C VAL A 47 72.12 49.93 -107.31
N ASP A 48 73.03 49.00 -107.58
CA ASP A 48 72.92 47.61 -107.14
C ASP A 48 72.88 47.54 -105.59
N ASP A 49 73.76 48.27 -104.90
CA ASP A 49 73.76 48.38 -103.43
C ASP A 49 72.47 49.02 -102.87
N LEU A 50 71.95 50.06 -103.53
CA LEU A 50 70.68 50.68 -103.13
C LEU A 50 69.50 49.71 -103.30
N GLN A 51 69.53 48.85 -104.30
CA GLN A 51 68.51 47.81 -104.49
C GLN A 51 68.57 46.76 -103.40
N THR A 52 69.76 46.23 -103.09
CA THR A 52 69.91 45.24 -102.01
C THR A 52 69.53 45.81 -100.65
N PHE A 53 69.97 47.03 -100.32
CA PHE A 53 69.55 47.69 -99.08
C PHE A 53 68.04 47.98 -99.04
N HIS A 54 67.40 48.20 -100.19
CA HIS A 54 65.95 48.38 -100.25
C HIS A 54 65.22 47.08 -99.95
N GLU A 55 65.64 45.98 -100.57
CA GLU A 55 65.10 44.63 -100.33
C GLU A 55 65.28 44.21 -98.87
N GLU A 56 66.49 44.37 -98.31
CA GLU A 56 66.75 44.10 -96.89
C GLU A 56 65.86 44.93 -95.95
N ARG A 57 65.65 46.21 -96.28
CA ARG A 57 64.76 47.08 -95.48
C ARG A 57 63.32 46.60 -95.55
N GLU A 58 62.83 46.22 -96.73
CA GLU A 58 61.47 45.68 -96.88
C GLU A 58 61.29 44.37 -96.12
N GLU A 59 62.27 43.45 -96.18
CA GLU A 59 62.24 42.21 -95.40
C GLU A 59 62.22 42.47 -93.89
N LEU A 60 63.08 43.38 -93.41
CA LEU A 60 63.12 43.77 -92.00
C LEU A 60 61.83 44.46 -91.55
N GLU A 61 61.21 45.29 -92.40
CA GLU A 61 59.92 45.92 -92.12
C GLU A 61 58.80 44.87 -92.03
N GLN A 62 58.77 43.88 -92.92
CA GLN A 62 57.81 42.78 -92.86
C GLN A 62 58.00 41.92 -91.59
N GLN A 63 59.25 41.57 -91.27
CA GLN A 63 59.58 40.82 -90.05
C GLN A 63 59.14 41.60 -88.80
N LYS A 64 59.48 42.89 -88.72
CA LYS A 64 59.07 43.78 -87.63
C LYS A 64 57.54 43.83 -87.50
N ALA A 65 56.81 43.98 -88.60
CA ALA A 65 55.34 44.01 -88.58
C ALA A 65 54.76 42.68 -88.07
N SER A 66 55.31 41.53 -88.50
CA SER A 66 54.87 40.22 -88.02
C SER A 66 55.15 40.01 -86.52
N LEU A 67 56.31 40.47 -86.04
CA LEU A 67 56.68 40.41 -84.63
C LEU A 67 55.82 41.35 -83.77
N GLU A 68 55.52 42.55 -84.26
CA GLU A 68 54.62 43.48 -83.59
C GLU A 68 53.21 42.91 -83.48
N ALA A 69 52.70 42.24 -84.52
CA ALA A 69 51.41 41.56 -84.49
C ALA A 69 51.39 40.42 -83.45
N SER A 70 52.38 39.53 -83.49
CA SER A 70 52.52 38.44 -82.51
C SER A 70 52.67 38.96 -81.07
N SER A 71 53.45 40.03 -80.87
CA SER A 71 53.60 40.68 -79.56
C SER A 71 52.29 41.30 -79.08
N ALA A 72 51.51 41.91 -79.97
CA ALA A 72 50.20 42.47 -79.63
C ALA A 72 49.20 41.38 -79.22
N GLU A 73 49.20 40.24 -79.90
CA GLU A 73 48.38 39.07 -79.53
C GLU A 73 48.80 38.48 -78.19
N ALA A 74 50.11 38.30 -77.97
CA ALA A 74 50.65 37.84 -76.69
C ALA A 74 50.27 38.77 -75.53
N ARG A 75 50.32 40.09 -75.74
CA ARG A 75 49.87 41.09 -74.75
C ARG A 75 48.38 40.99 -74.44
N LYS A 76 47.52 40.78 -75.46
CA LYS A 76 46.08 40.59 -75.25
C LYS A 76 45.79 39.34 -74.43
N MET A 77 46.40 38.21 -74.80
CA MET A 77 46.27 36.96 -74.06
C MET A 77 46.76 37.09 -72.61
N ALA A 78 47.90 37.76 -72.40
CA ALA A 78 48.42 38.00 -71.06
C ALA A 78 47.46 38.85 -70.21
N GLU A 79 46.84 39.88 -70.78
CA GLU A 79 45.86 40.71 -70.06
C GLU A 79 44.57 39.95 -69.75
N GLU A 80 44.08 39.11 -70.68
CA GLU A 80 42.91 38.24 -70.43
C GLU A 80 43.18 37.22 -69.31
N LEU A 81 44.37 36.61 -69.30
CA LEU A 81 44.81 35.72 -68.22
C LEU A 81 44.91 36.47 -66.89
N ARG A 82 45.45 37.69 -66.90
CA ARG A 82 45.54 38.54 -65.70
C ARG A 82 44.15 38.86 -65.15
N GLN A 83 43.20 39.22 -66.02
CA GLN A 83 41.82 39.51 -65.62
C GLN A 83 41.09 38.27 -65.10
N SER A 84 41.30 37.10 -65.71
CA SER A 84 40.71 35.86 -65.22
C SER A 84 41.29 35.47 -63.85
N GLY A 85 42.61 35.63 -63.66
CA GLY A 85 43.28 35.45 -62.36
C GLY A 85 42.68 36.34 -61.27
N LEU A 86 42.52 37.64 -61.54
CA LEU A 86 41.90 38.58 -60.61
C LEU A 86 40.46 38.19 -60.23
N ARG A 87 39.65 37.71 -61.20
CA ARG A 87 38.29 37.23 -60.92
C ARG A 87 38.29 35.99 -60.02
N LEU A 88 39.22 35.07 -60.24
CA LEU A 88 39.37 33.87 -59.41
C LEU A 88 39.82 34.23 -57.99
N GLU A 89 40.79 35.14 -57.84
CA GLU A 89 41.22 35.63 -56.53
C GLU A 89 40.07 36.28 -55.75
N GLN A 90 39.25 37.10 -56.41
CA GLN A 90 38.06 37.68 -55.80
C GLN A 90 37.05 36.61 -55.37
N ARG A 91 36.82 35.58 -56.19
CA ARG A 91 35.94 34.46 -55.87
C ARG A 91 36.46 33.67 -54.67
N ILE A 92 37.76 33.38 -54.62
CA ILE A 92 38.40 32.68 -53.50
C ILE A 92 38.28 33.51 -52.21
N ALA A 93 38.48 34.83 -52.29
CA ALA A 93 38.34 35.71 -51.14
C ALA A 93 36.90 35.75 -50.60
N LEU A 94 35.89 35.75 -51.48
CA LEU A 94 34.47 35.68 -51.08
C LEU A 94 34.15 34.33 -50.42
N LEU A 95 34.54 33.22 -51.04
CA LEU A 95 34.34 31.88 -50.48
C LEU A 95 35.07 31.72 -49.14
N GLY A 96 36.24 32.32 -48.96
CA GLY A 96 36.96 32.34 -47.69
C GLY A 96 36.20 33.06 -46.59
N LYS A 97 35.54 34.19 -46.90
CA LYS A 97 34.67 34.90 -45.94
C LYS A 97 33.43 34.09 -45.57
N GLU A 98 32.79 33.46 -46.55
CA GLU A 98 31.64 32.57 -46.32
C GLU A 98 32.03 31.37 -45.45
N ALA A 99 33.15 30.73 -45.75
CA ALA A 99 33.67 29.62 -44.96
C ALA A 99 33.97 30.02 -43.50
N ALA A 100 34.58 31.20 -43.29
CA ALA A 100 34.82 31.73 -41.95
C ALA A 100 33.52 32.00 -41.18
N GLY A 101 32.51 32.59 -41.83
CA GLY A 101 31.20 32.82 -41.20
C GLY A 101 30.46 31.52 -40.86
N LEU A 102 30.56 30.50 -41.72
CA LEU A 102 30.01 29.17 -41.43
C LEU A 102 30.75 28.49 -40.28
N GLN A 103 32.07 28.62 -40.19
CA GLN A 103 32.85 28.10 -39.06
C GLN A 103 32.44 28.76 -37.75
N GLU A 104 32.26 30.07 -37.72
CA GLU A 104 31.74 30.78 -36.54
C GLU A 104 30.33 30.30 -36.18
N ARG A 105 29.45 30.10 -37.16
CA ARG A 105 28.11 29.56 -36.88
C ARG A 105 28.16 28.14 -36.31
N ILE A 106 29.04 27.29 -36.82
CA ILE A 106 29.24 25.92 -36.29
C ILE A 106 29.70 25.98 -34.83
N THR A 107 30.70 26.81 -34.50
CA THR A 107 31.18 26.90 -33.11
C THR A 107 30.12 27.42 -32.15
N THR A 108 29.29 28.40 -32.58
CA THR A 108 28.15 28.85 -31.75
C THR A 108 27.13 27.74 -31.52
N LEU A 109 26.77 26.97 -32.55
CA LEU A 109 25.83 25.86 -32.44
C LEU A 109 26.38 24.71 -31.59
N GLU A 110 27.68 24.43 -31.67
CA GLU A 110 28.35 23.43 -30.82
C GLU A 110 28.32 23.83 -29.35
N GLN A 111 28.55 25.11 -29.04
CA GLN A 111 28.43 25.64 -27.68
C GLN A 111 26.98 25.58 -27.17
N GLU A 112 26.01 26.00 -27.98
CA GLU A 112 24.58 25.91 -27.65
C GLU A 112 24.17 24.45 -27.37
N LYS A 113 24.58 23.51 -28.22
CA LYS A 113 24.32 22.07 -28.05
C LYS A 113 24.93 21.53 -26.75
N LYS A 114 26.14 21.97 -26.39
CA LYS A 114 26.79 21.57 -25.14
C LYS A 114 26.01 22.06 -23.92
N VAL A 115 25.60 23.33 -23.91
CA VAL A 115 24.78 23.90 -22.82
C VAL A 115 23.44 23.17 -22.70
N GLN A 116 22.79 22.86 -23.83
CA GLN A 116 21.55 22.08 -23.83
C GLN A 116 21.74 20.67 -23.29
N ALA A 117 22.85 20.00 -23.62
CA ALA A 117 23.16 18.68 -23.08
C ALA A 117 23.35 18.70 -21.56
N GLU A 118 24.06 19.70 -21.03
CA GLU A 118 24.24 19.89 -19.58
C GLU A 118 22.91 20.21 -18.87
N ALA A 119 22.02 20.99 -19.52
CA ALA A 119 20.69 21.27 -18.98
C ALA A 119 19.80 20.02 -18.97
N LEU A 120 19.91 19.16 -19.98
CA LEU A 120 19.18 17.90 -20.07
C LEU A 120 19.61 16.93 -18.98
N THR A 121 20.92 16.73 -18.77
CA THR A 121 21.42 15.85 -17.70
C THR A 121 21.01 16.35 -16.31
N SER A 122 21.01 17.67 -16.08
CA SER A 122 20.50 18.26 -14.84
C SER A 122 18.99 18.08 -14.68
N ALA A 123 18.21 18.13 -15.76
CA ALA A 123 16.78 17.85 -15.72
C ALA A 123 16.49 16.37 -15.43
N GLU A 124 17.23 15.46 -16.06
CA GLU A 124 17.13 14.01 -15.82
C GLU A 124 17.45 13.66 -14.36
N ALA A 125 18.49 14.26 -13.78
CA ALA A 125 18.83 14.07 -12.37
C ALA A 125 17.70 14.52 -11.43
N ARG A 126 17.08 15.67 -11.71
CA ARG A 126 15.92 16.17 -10.93
C ARG A 126 14.69 15.29 -11.08
N ILE A 127 14.44 14.75 -12.28
CA ILE A 127 13.34 13.80 -12.51
C ILE A 127 13.57 12.54 -11.66
N HIS A 128 14.78 11.98 -11.70
CA HIS A 128 15.12 10.80 -10.91
C HIS A 128 14.96 11.04 -9.40
N GLU A 129 15.38 12.20 -8.89
CA GLU A 129 15.19 12.58 -7.48
C GLU A 129 13.70 12.61 -7.09
N VAL A 130 12.87 13.26 -7.92
CA VAL A 130 11.42 13.32 -7.70
C VAL A 130 10.76 11.93 -7.81
N GLU A 131 11.24 11.07 -8.71
CA GLU A 131 10.76 9.69 -8.83
C GLU A 131 11.07 8.88 -7.58
N GLU A 132 12.27 9.03 -7.00
CA GLU A 132 12.61 8.39 -5.73
C GLU A 132 11.75 8.89 -4.57
N GLU A 133 11.53 10.21 -4.47
CA GLU A 133 10.65 10.80 -3.45
C GLU A 133 9.23 10.27 -3.59
N LEU A 134 8.69 10.22 -4.81
CA LEU A 134 7.36 9.68 -5.07
C LEU A 134 7.24 8.20 -4.68
N LEU A 135 8.28 7.40 -4.90
CA LEU A 135 8.30 6.00 -4.46
C LEU A 135 8.30 5.89 -2.93
N ARG A 136 9.07 6.74 -2.23
CA ARG A 136 9.07 6.79 -0.76
C ARG A 136 7.69 7.18 -0.23
N GLU A 137 7.08 8.24 -0.76
CA GLU A 137 5.75 8.68 -0.35
C GLU A 137 4.66 7.64 -0.62
N LYS A 138 4.75 6.91 -1.75
CA LYS A 138 3.83 5.80 -2.05
C LYS A 138 3.94 4.68 -1.03
N ALA A 139 5.15 4.27 -0.67
CA ALA A 139 5.37 3.24 0.35
C ALA A 139 4.85 3.70 1.72
N GLU A 140 5.09 4.94 2.11
CA GLU A 140 4.55 5.51 3.35
C GLU A 140 3.02 5.53 3.36
N LYS A 141 2.41 5.90 2.22
CA LYS A 141 0.95 5.89 2.07
C LYS A 141 0.36 4.48 2.23
N GLU A 142 1.00 3.45 1.68
CA GLU A 142 0.57 2.05 1.85
C GLU A 142 0.64 1.62 3.31
N VAL A 143 1.75 1.93 4.00
CA VAL A 143 1.92 1.64 5.44
C VAL A 143 0.86 2.35 6.28
N LEU A 144 0.60 3.63 6.01
CA LEU A 144 -0.44 4.38 6.70
C LEU A 144 -1.84 3.84 6.39
N GLY A 145 -2.10 3.40 5.15
CA GLY A 145 -3.33 2.74 4.75
C GLY A 145 -3.61 1.49 5.58
N HIS A 146 -2.64 0.57 5.67
CA HIS A 146 -2.76 -0.63 6.49
C HIS A 146 -2.95 -0.31 7.99
N LYS A 147 -2.29 0.74 8.50
CA LYS A 147 -2.48 1.17 9.88
C LYS A 147 -3.91 1.67 10.13
N ILE A 148 -4.46 2.44 9.19
CA ILE A 148 -5.85 2.92 9.28
C ILE A 148 -6.81 1.73 9.27
N GLU A 149 -6.64 0.78 8.36
CA GLU A 149 -7.47 -0.44 8.28
C GLU A 149 -7.45 -1.21 9.61
N LEU A 150 -6.28 -1.42 10.21
CA LEU A 150 -6.15 -2.10 11.50
C LEU A 150 -6.86 -1.33 12.62
N MET A 151 -6.71 0.00 12.66
CA MET A 151 -7.37 0.83 13.68
C MET A 151 -8.90 0.83 13.49
N GLU A 152 -9.38 0.82 12.26
CA GLU A 152 -10.81 0.69 11.95
C GLU A 152 -11.37 -0.67 12.36
N GLU A 153 -10.62 -1.75 12.16
CA GLU A 153 -10.95 -3.10 12.62
C GLU A 153 -11.12 -3.13 14.14
N GLN A 154 -10.13 -2.62 14.88
CA GLN A 154 -10.15 -2.54 16.34
C GLN A 154 -11.33 -1.69 16.85
N GLN A 155 -11.63 -0.56 16.20
CA GLN A 155 -12.79 0.24 16.56
C GLN A 155 -14.10 -0.49 16.32
N ARG A 156 -14.19 -1.29 15.25
CA ARG A 156 -15.39 -2.06 14.94
C ARG A 156 -15.63 -3.16 15.96
N GLU A 157 -14.57 -3.86 16.36
CA GLU A 157 -14.61 -4.89 17.41
C GLU A 157 -15.01 -4.28 18.75
N ALA A 158 -14.34 -3.20 19.19
CA ALA A 158 -14.68 -2.52 20.44
C ALA A 158 -16.12 -2.00 20.47
N ARG A 159 -16.65 -1.50 19.33
CA ARG A 159 -18.07 -1.10 19.23
C ARG A 159 -19.02 -2.29 19.31
N LYS A 160 -18.66 -3.43 18.72
CA LYS A 160 -19.44 -4.66 18.84
C LYS A 160 -19.48 -5.14 20.29
N ASP A 161 -18.34 -5.16 20.96
CA ASP A 161 -18.25 -5.50 22.38
C ASP A 161 -19.07 -4.55 23.25
N GLU A 162 -19.08 -3.25 22.95
CA GLU A 162 -19.94 -2.29 23.65
C GLU A 162 -21.43 -2.61 23.48
N VAL A 163 -21.86 -3.02 22.28
CA VAL A 163 -23.25 -3.44 22.02
C VAL A 163 -23.58 -4.73 22.77
N ASP A 164 -22.71 -5.73 22.73
CA ASP A 164 -22.90 -7.02 23.41
C ASP A 164 -22.91 -6.84 24.94
N PHE A 165 -22.05 -5.95 25.47
CA PHE A 165 -22.03 -5.58 26.88
C PHE A 165 -23.31 -4.87 27.29
N LYS A 166 -23.81 -3.92 26.48
CA LYS A 166 -25.11 -3.25 26.73
C LYS A 166 -26.27 -4.24 26.71
N SER A 167 -26.27 -5.20 25.77
CA SER A 167 -27.28 -6.25 25.70
C SER A 167 -27.26 -7.14 26.95
N THR A 168 -26.07 -7.57 27.37
CA THR A 168 -25.88 -8.39 28.58
C THR A 168 -26.26 -7.62 29.85
N LEU A 169 -25.98 -6.32 29.92
CA LEU A 169 -26.38 -5.48 31.03
C LEU A 169 -27.91 -5.32 31.07
N ALA A 170 -28.55 -5.19 29.91
CA ALA A 170 -30.01 -5.16 29.81
C ALA A 170 -30.65 -6.50 30.20
N THR A 171 -30.06 -7.65 29.85
CA THR A 171 -30.56 -8.97 30.28
C THR A 171 -30.35 -9.20 31.77
N ALA A 172 -29.19 -8.82 32.32
CA ALA A 172 -28.92 -8.86 33.75
C ALA A 172 -29.88 -7.96 34.53
N GLN A 173 -30.16 -6.75 34.01
CA GLN A 173 -31.13 -5.83 34.62
C GLN A 173 -32.54 -6.42 34.62
N LYS A 174 -33.00 -6.96 33.48
CA LYS A 174 -34.29 -7.68 33.41
C LYS A 174 -34.35 -8.88 34.35
N PHE A 175 -33.25 -9.63 34.47
CA PHE A 175 -33.15 -10.74 35.40
C PHE A 175 -33.29 -10.26 36.85
N CYS A 176 -32.58 -9.22 37.26
CA CYS A 176 -32.71 -8.62 38.58
C CYS A 176 -34.12 -8.10 38.86
N ASP A 177 -34.76 -7.45 37.90
CA ASP A 177 -36.13 -6.97 38.04
C ASP A 177 -37.12 -8.14 38.18
N SER A 178 -36.97 -9.20 37.38
CA SER A 178 -37.78 -10.42 37.50
C SER A 178 -37.54 -11.18 38.80
N LEU A 179 -36.31 -11.16 39.32
CA LEU A 179 -35.96 -11.76 40.60
C LEU A 179 -36.60 -10.97 41.74
N LYS A 180 -36.55 -9.64 41.70
CA LYS A 180 -37.25 -8.79 42.67
C LYS A 180 -38.75 -9.03 42.64
N GLU A 181 -39.35 -9.10 41.46
CA GLU A 181 -40.79 -9.37 41.32
C GLU A 181 -41.15 -10.75 41.88
N LYS A 182 -40.39 -11.80 41.55
CA LYS A 182 -40.60 -13.14 42.11
C LYS A 182 -40.41 -13.17 43.62
N SER A 183 -39.36 -12.56 44.15
CA SER A 183 -39.14 -12.49 45.59
C SER A 183 -40.23 -11.70 46.32
N GLN A 184 -40.79 -10.66 45.69
CA GLN A 184 -41.96 -9.96 46.23
C GLN A 184 -43.20 -10.87 46.22
N GLN A 185 -43.48 -11.56 45.12
CA GLN A 185 -44.59 -12.51 45.03
C GLN A 185 -44.46 -13.66 46.03
N GLU A 186 -43.27 -14.24 46.19
CA GLU A 186 -43.00 -15.30 47.17
C GLU A 186 -43.14 -14.78 48.62
N ALA A 187 -42.67 -13.56 48.90
CA ALA A 187 -42.85 -12.94 50.22
C ALA A 187 -44.33 -12.68 50.53
N ASP A 188 -45.10 -12.19 49.56
CA ASP A 188 -46.55 -11.98 49.71
C ASP A 188 -47.28 -13.32 49.92
N GLN A 189 -46.95 -14.35 49.13
CA GLN A 189 -47.49 -15.70 49.31
C GLN A 189 -47.16 -16.28 50.70
N LEU A 190 -45.93 -16.06 51.18
CA LEU A 190 -45.52 -16.52 52.51
C LEU A 190 -46.27 -15.77 53.61
N LEU A 191 -46.48 -14.46 53.46
CA LEU A 191 -47.28 -13.66 54.40
C LEU A 191 -48.74 -14.10 54.40
N ASP A 192 -49.33 -14.36 53.23
CA ASP A 192 -50.71 -14.83 53.13
C ASP A 192 -50.85 -16.26 53.69
N ALA A 193 -49.90 -17.16 53.43
CA ALA A 193 -49.85 -18.48 54.04
C ALA A 193 -49.78 -18.37 55.58
N ALA A 194 -48.86 -17.56 56.11
CA ALA A 194 -48.74 -17.31 57.54
C ALA A 194 -50.04 -16.71 58.13
N ARG A 195 -50.70 -15.79 57.43
CA ARG A 195 -52.01 -15.25 57.84
C ARG A 195 -53.07 -16.34 57.90
N THR A 196 -53.16 -17.20 56.89
CA THR A 196 -54.13 -18.31 56.90
C THR A 196 -53.85 -19.30 58.02
N GLU A 197 -52.59 -19.59 58.31
CA GLU A 197 -52.19 -20.47 59.40
C GLU A 197 -52.51 -19.84 60.76
N ILE A 198 -52.26 -18.54 60.93
CA ILE A 198 -52.66 -17.78 62.12
C ILE A 198 -54.19 -17.76 62.27
N GLU A 199 -54.94 -17.53 61.20
CA GLU A 199 -56.41 -17.52 61.23
C GLU A 199 -56.94 -18.91 61.59
N ALA A 200 -56.36 -19.98 61.05
CA ALA A 200 -56.70 -21.37 61.38
C ALA A 200 -56.38 -21.70 62.85
N LEU A 201 -55.20 -21.31 63.36
CA LEU A 201 -54.85 -21.44 64.77
C LEU A 201 -55.82 -20.65 65.66
N ARG A 202 -56.21 -19.45 65.25
CA ARG A 202 -57.19 -18.63 65.98
C ARG A 202 -58.55 -19.28 66.02
N GLN A 203 -59.02 -19.84 64.89
CA GLN A 203 -60.28 -20.58 64.83
C GLN A 203 -60.24 -21.84 65.71
N ALA A 204 -59.15 -22.61 65.65
CA ALA A 204 -58.95 -23.79 66.49
C ALA A 204 -58.94 -23.42 67.99
N ALA A 205 -58.24 -22.35 68.38
CA ALA A 205 -58.26 -21.84 69.74
C ALA A 205 -59.67 -21.37 70.16
N HIS A 206 -60.44 -20.77 69.25
CA HIS A 206 -61.81 -20.34 69.52
C HIS A 206 -62.78 -21.53 69.68
N SER A 207 -62.62 -22.59 68.88
CA SER A 207 -63.40 -23.82 69.05
C SER A 207 -63.07 -24.52 70.37
N GLU A 208 -61.78 -24.60 70.74
CA GLU A 208 -61.36 -25.15 72.04
C GLU A 208 -61.90 -24.31 73.20
N LEU A 209 -61.84 -22.98 73.10
CA LEU A 209 -62.40 -22.08 74.11
C LEU A 209 -63.93 -22.18 74.24
N SER A 210 -64.63 -22.57 73.18
CA SER A 210 -66.08 -22.83 73.21
C SER A 210 -66.41 -24.22 73.77
N ARG A 211 -65.55 -25.21 73.51
CA ARG A 211 -65.66 -26.59 74.00
C ARG A 211 -65.37 -26.72 75.49
N LEU A 212 -64.37 -26.02 76.00
CA LEU A 212 -63.96 -26.09 77.42
C LEU A 212 -65.11 -25.76 78.41
N PRO A 213 -65.94 -24.72 78.22
CA PRO A 213 -67.12 -24.47 79.06
C PRO A 213 -68.15 -25.61 79.03
N GLU A 214 -68.39 -26.22 77.86
CA GLU A 214 -69.29 -27.37 77.74
C GLU A 214 -68.73 -28.59 78.48
N GLU A 215 -67.43 -28.85 78.35
CA GLU A 215 -66.75 -29.91 79.11
C GLU A 215 -66.77 -29.65 80.62
N ILE A 216 -66.52 -28.41 81.06
CA ILE A 216 -66.65 -28.03 82.47
C ILE A 216 -68.07 -28.26 82.97
N LYS A 217 -69.09 -27.91 82.17
CA LYS A 217 -70.49 -28.14 82.53
C LYS A 217 -70.80 -29.63 82.68
N THR A 218 -70.40 -30.45 81.71
CA THR A 218 -70.62 -31.92 81.80
C THR A 218 -69.85 -32.54 82.97
N LEU A 219 -68.65 -32.05 83.30
CA LEU A 219 -67.89 -32.49 84.47
C LEU A 219 -68.55 -32.05 85.79
N GLN A 220 -69.15 -30.85 85.83
CA GLN A 220 -69.94 -30.39 86.98
C GLN A 220 -71.20 -31.25 87.16
N GLU A 221 -71.90 -31.57 86.07
CA GLU A 221 -73.06 -32.48 86.08
C GLU A 221 -72.66 -33.88 86.57
N LYS A 222 -71.57 -34.45 86.04
CA LYS A 222 -71.00 -35.73 86.54
C LYS A 222 -70.61 -35.66 88.01
N ARG A 223 -70.02 -34.54 88.47
CA ARG A 223 -69.69 -34.33 89.89
C ARG A 223 -70.96 -34.31 90.75
N GLU A 224 -72.03 -33.64 90.32
CA GLU A 224 -73.30 -33.63 91.02
C GLU A 224 -73.96 -35.00 91.05
N GLU A 225 -73.90 -35.74 89.94
CA GLU A 225 -74.40 -37.12 89.84
C GLU A 225 -73.65 -38.06 90.80
N VAL A 226 -72.32 -38.05 90.78
CA VAL A 226 -71.49 -38.81 91.74
C VAL A 226 -71.83 -38.41 93.18
N ARG A 227 -71.99 -37.12 93.47
CA ARG A 227 -72.36 -36.63 94.80
C ARG A 227 -73.74 -37.13 95.23
N LYS A 228 -74.72 -37.19 94.33
CA LYS A 228 -76.03 -37.79 94.58
C LYS A 228 -75.91 -39.28 94.85
N VAL A 229 -75.18 -40.02 94.00
CA VAL A 229 -74.95 -41.47 94.18
C VAL A 229 -74.30 -41.76 95.53
N LEU A 230 -73.26 -41.01 95.92
CA LEU A 230 -72.59 -41.13 97.23
C LEU A 230 -73.52 -40.82 98.40
N ARG A 231 -74.43 -39.86 98.23
CA ARG A 231 -75.43 -39.54 99.25
C ARG A 231 -76.42 -40.69 99.40
N THR A 232 -76.92 -41.24 98.30
CA THR A 232 -77.84 -42.38 98.30
C THR A 232 -77.19 -43.63 98.91
N THR A 233 -75.91 -43.91 98.63
CA THR A 233 -75.21 -45.03 99.26
C THR A 233 -74.97 -44.81 100.75
N LEU A 234 -74.61 -43.59 101.19
CA LEU A 234 -74.48 -43.29 102.63
C LEU A 234 -75.83 -43.36 103.36
N GLU A 235 -76.92 -42.90 102.75
CA GLU A 235 -78.28 -43.05 103.29
C GLU A 235 -78.67 -44.53 103.38
N SER A 236 -78.24 -45.38 102.43
CA SER A 236 -78.43 -46.83 102.52
C SER A 236 -77.60 -47.48 103.63
N TYR A 237 -76.37 -47.01 103.90
CA TYR A 237 -75.56 -47.50 105.03
C TYR A 237 -76.12 -47.06 106.39
N LEU A 238 -76.70 -45.86 106.48
CA LEU A 238 -77.39 -45.37 107.68
C LEU A 238 -78.66 -46.19 107.98
N GLN A 239 -79.45 -46.52 106.94
CA GLN A 239 -80.60 -47.43 107.10
C GLN A 239 -80.20 -48.84 107.55
N ASN A 240 -79.03 -49.32 107.15
CA ASN A 240 -78.53 -50.63 107.58
C ASN A 240 -78.01 -50.62 109.03
N LEU A 241 -77.61 -49.48 109.58
CA LEU A 241 -77.13 -49.36 110.97
C LEU A 241 -78.29 -49.25 111.99
N ASP A 242 -79.45 -48.76 111.59
CA ASP A 242 -80.64 -48.67 112.46
C ASP A 242 -81.36 -50.02 112.67
N ILE A 243 -81.01 -51.08 111.92
CA ILE A 243 -81.66 -52.41 111.99
C ILE A 243 -81.01 -53.35 113.05
N PHE A 244 -79.83 -53.04 113.59
CA PHE A 244 -79.06 -53.95 114.46
C PHE A 244 -78.85 -53.45 115.89
N ALA A 245 -79.93 -53.16 116.63
CA ALA A 245 -79.85 -52.90 118.07
C ALA A 245 -81.08 -53.41 118.87
N ALA A 246 -81.25 -54.73 119.00
CA ALA A 246 -81.81 -55.43 120.18
C ALA A 246 -81.94 -56.97 119.97
N GLY A 247 -81.24 -57.79 120.77
CA GLY A 247 -81.58 -59.21 121.01
C GLY A 247 -80.47 -60.27 120.84
N GLU A 248 -79.88 -60.69 121.97
CA GLU A 248 -79.34 -62.01 122.40
C GLU A 248 -78.44 -62.93 121.52
N ASP A 249 -77.23 -63.17 122.07
CA ASP A 249 -76.55 -64.44 122.40
C ASP A 249 -75.94 -65.43 121.37
N VAL A 250 -74.74 -65.88 121.81
CA VAL A 250 -74.04 -67.17 121.61
C VAL A 250 -72.96 -67.30 120.53
N GLN A 251 -71.78 -67.70 121.02
CA GLN A 251 -70.62 -68.25 120.31
C GLN A 251 -70.93 -69.65 119.74
N ASP A 252 -70.38 -69.98 118.57
CA ASP A 252 -69.49 -71.15 118.34
C ASP A 252 -69.62 -71.78 116.94
N SER A 253 -68.44 -72.05 116.37
CA SER A 253 -68.07 -73.09 115.40
C SER A 253 -68.83 -73.32 114.08
N GLY A 254 -68.18 -72.93 112.98
CA GLY A 254 -67.60 -73.84 111.97
C GLY A 254 -68.52 -74.73 111.11
N GLY A 255 -68.48 -74.51 109.78
CA GLY A 255 -68.76 -75.58 108.81
C GLY A 255 -69.30 -75.15 107.43
N GLU A 256 -68.41 -75.25 106.42
CA GLU A 256 -68.67 -75.61 105.01
C GLU A 256 -69.13 -74.54 103.98
N ASN A 257 -68.18 -74.18 103.08
CA ASN A 257 -68.18 -74.46 101.63
C ASN A 257 -69.51 -74.24 100.86
N ARG A 258 -69.58 -73.56 99.71
CA ARG A 258 -68.62 -73.54 98.58
C ARG A 258 -69.05 -72.51 97.53
N ASP A 259 -68.04 -72.01 96.83
CA ASP A 259 -67.97 -71.73 95.40
C ASP A 259 -69.00 -70.81 94.74
N LEU A 260 -68.54 -69.72 94.14
CA LEU A 260 -68.15 -69.78 92.72
C LEU A 260 -67.27 -68.59 92.29
N PHE A 261 -65.98 -68.93 92.16
CA PHE A 261 -64.97 -68.49 91.17
C PHE A 261 -64.50 -67.03 91.18
N GLN A 262 -63.27 -66.77 91.66
CA GLN A 262 -61.95 -67.05 91.04
C GLN A 262 -61.71 -66.15 89.82
N LYS A 263 -60.53 -65.61 89.55
CA LYS A 263 -59.20 -65.56 90.18
C LYS A 263 -58.42 -64.69 89.19
N ILE A 264 -57.62 -63.74 89.65
CA ILE A 264 -56.20 -63.68 89.28
C ILE A 264 -55.48 -63.16 90.53
N GLN A 265 -54.68 -64.02 91.14
CA GLN A 265 -53.73 -63.63 92.18
C GLN A 265 -52.35 -63.46 91.54
N ILE A 266 -51.84 -62.25 91.79
CA ILE A 266 -50.47 -61.76 91.90
C ILE A 266 -49.52 -62.81 92.50
N LEU A 267 -48.22 -62.70 92.23
CA LEU A 267 -47.22 -62.90 93.30
C LEU A 267 -46.04 -61.92 93.21
N GLU A 268 -45.65 -61.48 94.40
CA GLU A 268 -44.51 -60.64 94.79
C GLU A 268 -43.22 -61.48 94.86
N ASP A 269 -42.31 -61.29 93.89
CA ASP A 269 -40.84 -61.18 94.11
C ASP A 269 -40.01 -60.93 92.82
N GLY A 270 -40.63 -60.79 91.64
CA GLY A 270 -39.93 -60.44 90.39
C GLY A 270 -39.52 -61.66 89.55
N SER A 271 -39.99 -61.66 88.28
CA SER A 271 -39.94 -62.74 87.26
C SER A 271 -40.93 -63.91 87.51
N LEU A 272 -41.53 -64.62 86.54
CA LEU A 272 -41.56 -64.64 85.06
C LEU A 272 -42.75 -65.51 84.59
N ALA A 273 -43.25 -65.31 83.35
CA ALA A 273 -43.69 -66.31 82.33
C ALA A 273 -44.52 -65.56 81.27
N SER A 274 -44.06 -65.23 80.06
CA SER A 274 -43.52 -66.03 78.93
C SER A 274 -44.52 -66.86 78.12
N GLU A 275 -45.83 -66.62 78.26
CA GLU A 275 -46.87 -67.09 77.33
C GLU A 275 -48.08 -66.15 77.53
N ASP A 276 -48.75 -65.72 76.45
CA ASP A 276 -49.93 -64.82 76.43
C ASP A 276 -49.75 -63.29 76.42
N LEU A 277 -48.88 -62.77 75.55
CA LEU A 277 -49.19 -61.51 74.82
C LEU A 277 -48.74 -61.58 73.35
N ALA A 278 -48.73 -62.79 72.79
CA ALA A 278 -48.56 -63.07 71.36
C ALA A 278 -49.89 -62.92 70.56
N ALA A 279 -50.85 -62.12 71.04
CA ALA A 279 -52.20 -62.08 70.50
C ALA A 279 -52.64 -60.73 69.89
N LEU A 280 -51.74 -59.78 69.63
CA LEU A 280 -52.08 -58.54 68.89
C LEU A 280 -51.00 -58.04 67.92
N ASN A 281 -49.94 -58.81 67.63
CA ASN A 281 -48.93 -58.39 66.67
C ASN A 281 -48.43 -59.55 65.79
N MET A 282 -49.09 -59.78 64.65
CA MET A 282 -48.42 -60.14 63.40
C MET A 282 -49.41 -60.18 62.24
N GLU A 283 -49.23 -59.28 61.28
CA GLU A 283 -49.18 -59.67 59.87
C GLU A 283 -48.17 -58.76 59.15
N ALA A 284 -46.93 -59.23 59.11
CA ALA A 284 -45.96 -58.94 58.03
C ALA A 284 -46.16 -60.06 56.99
N ALA A 285 -45.91 -59.95 55.68
CA ALA A 285 -44.89 -59.27 54.89
C ALA A 285 -45.27 -59.48 53.38
N PRO A 286 -44.38 -59.51 52.34
CA PRO A 286 -42.97 -59.09 52.19
C PRO A 286 -42.64 -58.42 50.80
N PHE A 287 -41.33 -58.31 50.52
CA PHE A 287 -40.58 -58.03 49.26
C PHE A 287 -40.02 -56.61 49.15
N SER A 288 -38.78 -56.38 48.72
CA SER A 288 -37.56 -57.19 48.61
C SER A 288 -36.43 -56.22 48.25
N SER A 289 -35.24 -56.57 48.69
CA SER A 289 -33.98 -55.88 48.50
C SER A 289 -33.55 -55.69 47.03
N GLN A 290 -32.62 -54.75 46.88
CA GLN A 290 -31.51 -54.68 45.91
C GLN A 290 -31.60 -53.75 44.68
N ASP A 291 -30.45 -53.12 44.48
CA ASP A 291 -29.87 -52.49 43.28
C ASP A 291 -30.24 -51.06 42.91
N GLY A 292 -29.18 -50.25 42.67
CA GLY A 292 -29.31 -48.95 42.01
C GLY A 292 -28.19 -47.97 42.33
N GLU A 293 -27.00 -48.22 41.80
CA GLU A 293 -25.90 -47.26 41.64
C GLU A 293 -26.33 -45.92 41.01
N ARG A 294 -25.65 -44.83 41.37
CA ARG A 294 -25.06 -43.79 40.48
C ARG A 294 -24.56 -42.60 41.30
N GLU A 295 -23.25 -42.50 41.50
CA GLU A 295 -22.31 -41.69 40.71
C GLU A 295 -22.20 -40.24 41.23
N LEU A 296 -21.24 -40.03 42.13
CA LEU A 296 -20.61 -38.74 42.39
C LEU A 296 -19.10 -38.91 42.20
N LEU A 297 -18.62 -38.82 40.96
CA LEU A 297 -17.21 -38.56 40.64
C LEU A 297 -17.01 -38.29 39.14
N SER A 298 -16.81 -37.03 38.77
CA SER A 298 -15.94 -36.67 37.64
C SER A 298 -15.44 -35.23 37.81
N VAL A 299 -14.61 -35.02 38.82
CA VAL A 299 -13.81 -33.81 39.03
C VAL A 299 -12.36 -34.27 38.93
N PHE A 300 -11.71 -33.85 37.84
CA PHE A 300 -10.29 -34.04 37.49
C PHE A 300 -9.78 -35.46 37.24
N GLY A 301 -9.58 -35.74 35.96
CA GLY A 301 -8.67 -36.76 35.45
C GLY A 301 -8.42 -36.45 33.98
N GLY A 302 -7.26 -35.87 33.67
CA GLY A 302 -6.83 -35.68 32.30
C GLY A 302 -6.47 -37.01 31.64
N ASP A 303 -6.49 -37.03 30.32
CA ASP A 303 -5.51 -37.80 29.58
C ASP A 303 -5.21 -37.11 28.24
N GLU A 304 -3.94 -37.22 27.90
CA GLU A 304 -3.30 -36.75 26.68
C GLU A 304 -3.63 -37.65 25.48
N SER A 305 -3.25 -37.13 24.32
CA SER A 305 -2.73 -37.85 23.14
C SER A 305 -3.69 -38.26 22.02
N ASP A 306 -3.38 -37.65 20.87
CA ASP A 306 -3.17 -38.26 19.55
C ASP A 306 -4.39 -38.75 18.75
N THR A 307 -4.67 -38.08 17.62
CA THR A 307 -4.12 -38.44 16.31
C THR A 307 -4.81 -37.66 15.17
N ASP A 308 -3.97 -37.14 14.29
CA ASP A 308 -4.03 -37.21 12.82
C ASP A 308 -5.27 -36.72 12.04
N ASN A 309 -5.05 -35.65 11.28
CA ASN A 309 -5.23 -35.57 9.82
C ASN A 309 -4.61 -34.24 9.36
N GLU A 310 -3.41 -34.29 8.76
CA GLU A 310 -3.16 -34.42 7.32
C GLU A 310 -3.57 -33.18 6.49
N ASP A 311 -2.52 -32.56 5.94
CA ASP A 311 -2.39 -31.91 4.63
C ASP A 311 -3.25 -30.67 4.28
N ASP A 312 -2.58 -29.53 4.06
CA ASP A 312 -2.32 -29.09 2.68
C ASP A 312 -1.36 -27.88 2.59
N GLU A 313 -0.31 -28.08 1.80
CA GLU A 313 0.23 -27.17 0.77
C GLU A 313 0.41 -25.65 1.02
N ARG A 314 1.69 -25.22 0.84
CA ARG A 314 2.19 -24.07 0.04
C ARG A 314 2.89 -22.89 0.75
N ILE A 315 4.11 -22.69 0.22
CA ILE A 315 5.00 -21.50 0.16
C ILE A 315 6.01 -21.36 1.30
#